data_AF-A0A0U5F539-F1
#
_entry.id   AF-A0A0U5F539-F1
#
_cell.length_a   1.000
_cell.length_b   1.000
_cell.length_c   1.000
_cell.angle_alpha   90.00
_cell.angle_beta   90.00
_cell.angle_gamma   90.00
#
_symmetry.space_group_name_H-M   'P 1'
#
loop_
_entity.id
_entity.type
_entity.pdbx_description
1 polymer ?
#
loop_
_entity_poly.entity_id
_entity_poly.type
_entity_poly.pdbx_seq_one_letter_code
_entity_poly.pdbx_strand_id
1 'polypeptide(L)'
;MFIEYIVGLSGLIAAGLFIYGLKAMSSPVTAVSGIVTAGYGMVFVVGATFLNLFNVSPDARPHLLVNVALAVVALLLGCLWTGWRGRTVQMTAMPQMVAIF
;
A
#
# COMPACT_ATOMS: atom_id res chain seq x y z
N MET A 1 7.88 13.21 17.16
CA MET A 1 7.14 14.46 16.83
C MET A 1 7.26 14.90 15.36
N PHE A 2 8.41 15.37 14.84
CA PHE A 2 8.48 15.86 13.44
C PHE A 2 8.17 14.77 12.38
N ILE A 3 8.74 13.57 12.53
CA ILE A 3 8.46 12.43 11.65
C ILE A 3 6.98 12.03 11.69
N GLU A 4 6.35 12.05 12.87
CA GLU A 4 4.92 11.74 13.02
C GLU A 4 4.06 12.70 12.22
N TYR A 5 4.39 14.00 12.21
CA TYR A 5 3.68 14.97 11.37
C TYR A 5 3.87 14.73 9.88
N ILE A 6 5.08 14.36 9.44
CA ILE A 6 5.33 14.01 8.03
C ILE A 6 4.52 12.78 7.63
N VAL A 7 4.55 11.72 8.43
CA VAL A 7 3.79 10.49 8.16
C VAL A 7 2.29 10.78 8.20
N GLY A 8 1.81 11.56 9.16
CA GLY A 8 0.41 11.99 9.24
C GLY A 8 -0.03 12.78 7.99
N LEU A 9 0.79 13.75 7.54
CA LEU A 9 0.53 14.50 6.32
C LEU A 9 0.57 13.61 5.08
N SER A 10 1.49 12.65 5.01
CA SER A 10 1.55 11.67 3.92
C SER A 10 0.26 10.83 3.86
N GLY A 11 -0.29 10.44 5.02
CA GLY A 11 -1.57 9.75 5.11
C GLY A 11 -2.74 10.61 4.63
N LEU A 12 -2.74 11.90 4.94
CA LEU A 12 -3.75 12.84 4.46
C LEU A 12 -3.70 13.00 2.93
N ILE A 13 -2.50 13.13 2.36
CA ILE A 13 -2.30 13.19 0.91
C ILE A 13 -2.78 11.89 0.25
N ALA A 14 -2.39 10.73 0.79
CA ALA A 14 -2.79 9.43 0.29
C ALA A 14 -4.32 9.24 0.35
N ALA A 15 -4.97 9.67 1.44
CA ALA A 15 -6.43 9.66 1.55
C ALA A 15 -7.09 10.49 0.43
N GLY A 16 -6.55 11.67 0.11
CA GLY A 16 -7.00 12.47 -1.02
C GLY A 16 -6.87 11.73 -2.37
N LEU A 17 -5.73 11.05 -2.59
CA LEU A 17 -5.50 10.24 -3.79
C LEU A 17 -6.46 9.04 -3.88
N PHE A 18 -6.75 8.37 -2.75
CA PHE A 18 -7.71 7.26 -2.72
C PHE A 18 -9.14 7.72 -3.00
N ILE A 19 -9.57 8.84 -2.39
CA ILE A 19 -10.90 9.41 -2.63
C ILE A 19 -11.06 9.78 -4.11
N TYR A 20 -10.05 10.47 -4.66
CA TYR A 20 -10.04 10.82 -6.09
C TYR A 20 -10.04 9.57 -6.97
N GLY A 21 -9.21 8.58 -6.67
CA GLY A 21 -9.14 7.32 -7.40
C GLY A 21 -10.47 6.58 -7.44
N LEU A 22 -11.14 6.44 -6.29
CA LEU A 22 -12.47 5.83 -6.18
C LEU A 22 -13.51 6.60 -6.99
N LYS A 23 -13.50 7.94 -6.91
CA LYS A 23 -14.42 8.77 -7.71
C LYS A 23 -14.21 8.56 -9.21
N ALA A 24 -12.95 8.49 -9.66
CA ALA A 24 -12.61 8.29 -11.06
C ALA A 24 -12.99 6.88 -11.56
N MET A 25 -12.96 5.86 -10.69
CA MET A 25 -13.40 4.49 -10.99
C MET A 25 -14.90 4.37 -11.26
N SER A 26 -15.72 5.35 -10.86
CA SER A 26 -17.16 5.36 -11.10
C SER A 26 -17.58 5.79 -12.51
N SER A 27 -16.64 6.17 -13.39
CA SER A 27 -16.91 6.56 -14.78
C SER A 27 -16.09 5.70 -15.76
N PRO A 28 -16.70 5.20 -16.85
CA PRO A 28 -15.98 4.41 -17.86
C PRO A 28 -14.79 5.15 -18.49
N VAL A 29 -14.86 6.48 -18.58
CA VAL A 29 -13.81 7.30 -19.23
C VAL A 29 -12.56 7.43 -18.35
N THR A 30 -12.72 7.46 -17.02
CA THR A 30 -11.64 7.69 -16.06
C THR A 30 -11.30 6.47 -15.21
N ALA A 31 -11.90 5.31 -15.48
CA ALA A 31 -11.73 4.14 -14.63
C ALA A 31 -10.28 3.69 -14.49
N VAL A 32 -9.54 3.65 -15.60
CA VAL A 32 -8.14 3.23 -15.62
C VAL A 32 -7.25 4.24 -14.89
N SER A 33 -7.46 5.55 -15.09
CA SER A 33 -6.67 6.55 -14.37
C SER A 33 -6.98 6.52 -12.87
N GLY A 34 -8.22 6.24 -12.48
CA GLY A 34 -8.63 6.14 -11.08
C GLY A 34 -7.87 5.07 -10.30
N ILE A 35 -7.81 3.83 -10.81
CA ILE A 35 -7.06 2.76 -10.14
C ILE A 35 -5.55 3.01 -10.13
N VAL A 36 -5.01 3.64 -11.18
CA VAL A 36 -3.59 4.03 -11.24
C VAL A 36 -3.26 5.10 -10.19
N THR A 37 -4.10 6.13 -10.03
CA THR A 37 -3.91 7.17 -9.00
C THR A 37 -3.96 6.57 -7.60
N ALA A 38 -4.90 5.66 -7.34
CA ALA A 38 -4.97 4.93 -6.07
C ALA A 38 -3.70 4.08 -5.84
N GLY A 39 -3.19 3.41 -6.88
CA GLY A 39 -1.94 2.66 -6.82
C GLY A 39 -0.74 3.52 -6.42
N TYR A 40 -0.60 4.71 -7.00
CA TYR A 40 0.44 5.67 -6.58
C TYR A 40 0.28 6.11 -5.13
N GLY A 41 -0.96 6.36 -4.68
CA GLY A 41 -1.24 6.67 -3.28
C GLY A 41 -0.78 5.57 -2.33
N MET A 42 -0.99 4.30 -2.70
CA MET A 42 -0.57 3.15 -1.90
C MET A 42 0.96 3.02 -1.81
N VAL A 43 1.67 3.14 -2.92
CA VAL A 43 3.15 3.08 -2.93
C VAL A 43 3.74 4.24 -2.11
N PHE A 44 3.19 5.44 -2.28
CA PHE A 44 3.63 6.64 -1.56
C PHE A 44 3.47 6.49 -0.04
N VAL A 45 2.29 6.08 0.44
CA VAL A 45 2.04 6.01 1.89
C VAL A 45 2.83 4.90 2.57
N VAL A 46 2.95 3.73 1.93
CA VAL A 46 3.78 2.63 2.46
C VAL A 46 5.23 3.07 2.56
N GLY A 47 5.77 3.73 1.52
CA GLY A 47 7.13 4.28 1.54
C GLY A 47 7.32 5.31 2.66
N ALA A 48 6.35 6.20 2.86
CA ALA A 48 6.39 7.18 3.95
C ALA A 48 6.35 6.52 5.34
N THR A 49 5.61 5.42 5.51
CA THR A 49 5.55 4.68 6.78
C THR A 49 6.92 4.17 7.23
N PHE A 50 7.83 3.86 6.29
CA PHE A 50 9.21 3.47 6.63
C PHE A 50 10.02 4.58 7.31
N LEU A 51 9.60 5.86 7.23
CA LEU A 51 10.23 6.93 8.01
C LEU A 51 10.09 6.71 9.53
N ASN A 52 9.11 5.92 9.98
CA ASN A 52 8.98 5.56 11.39
C ASN A 52 10.15 4.70 11.90
N LEU A 53 10.96 4.08 11.02
CA LEU A 53 12.18 3.38 11.44
C LEU A 53 13.17 4.32 12.17
N PHE A 54 13.13 5.63 11.90
CA PHE A 54 13.97 6.61 12.58
C PHE A 54 13.46 6.99 13.98
N ASN A 55 12.23 6.62 14.33
CA ASN A 55 11.59 6.95 15.61
C ASN A 55 11.18 5.68 16.39
N VAL A 56 12.03 4.65 16.35
CA VAL A 56 11.76 3.36 17.01
C VAL A 56 12.04 3.42 18.51
N SER A 57 11.12 2.86 19.30
CA SER A 57 11.23 2.73 20.76
C SER A 57 12.55 2.05 21.17
N PRO A 58 13.20 2.48 22.26
CA PRO A 58 14.42 1.86 22.78
C PRO A 58 14.36 0.33 22.89
N ASP A 59 13.21 -0.21 23.33
CA ASP A 59 13.02 -1.65 23.53
C ASP A 59 13.04 -2.45 22.22
N ALA A 60 12.66 -1.82 21.11
CA ALA A 60 12.61 -2.44 19.79
C ALA A 60 13.92 -2.29 19.00
N ARG A 61 14.85 -1.43 19.46
CA ARG A 61 16.15 -1.20 18.79
C ARG A 61 17.00 -2.47 18.62
N PRO A 62 17.10 -3.37 19.62
CA PRO A 62 17.90 -4.60 19.47
C PRO A 62 17.41 -5.50 18.33
N HIS A 63 16.10 -5.49 18.05
CA HIS A 63 15.48 -6.32 17.02
C HIS A 63 15.18 -5.56 15.72
N LEU A 64 15.63 -4.30 15.60
CA LEU A 64 15.27 -3.43 14.50
C LEU A 64 15.64 -4.02 13.13
N LEU A 65 16.86 -4.54 12.99
CA LEU A 65 17.31 -5.17 11.73
C LEU A 65 16.46 -6.38 11.35
N VAL A 66 16.14 -7.24 12.33
CA VAL A 66 15.34 -8.44 12.09
C VAL A 66 13.92 -8.04 11.69
N ASN A 67 13.30 -7.10 12.40
CA ASN A 67 11.95 -6.64 12.12
C ASN A 67 11.84 -5.96 10.75
N VAL A 68 12.83 -5.16 10.37
CA VAL A 68 12.88 -4.54 9.04
C VAL A 68 13.04 -5.59 7.95
N ALA A 69 13.92 -6.57 8.14
CA ALA A 69 14.06 -7.68 7.19
C ALA A 69 12.75 -8.47 7.05
N LEU A 70 12.08 -8.78 8.17
CA LEU A 70 10.78 -9.45 8.16
C LEU A 70 9.70 -8.62 7.46
N ALA A 71 9.65 -7.30 7.68
CA ALA A 71 8.69 -6.42 7.01
C ALA A 71 8.91 -6.41 5.49
N VAL A 72 10.15 -6.32 5.02
CA VAL A 72 10.49 -6.36 3.59
C VAL A 72 10.14 -7.71 2.98
N VAL A 73 10.48 -8.82 3.65
CA VAL A 73 10.13 -10.17 3.19
C VAL A 73 8.62 -10.35 3.11
N ALA A 74 7.86 -9.90 4.12
CA ALA A 74 6.41 -9.99 4.13
C ALA A 74 5.78 -9.20 2.96
N LEU A 75 6.26 -7.98 2.71
CA LEU A 75 5.81 -7.16 1.57
C LEU A 75 6.11 -7.84 0.23
N LEU A 76 7.33 -8.36 0.05
CA LEU A 76 7.72 -9.04 -1.18
C LEU A 76 6.88 -10.29 -1.42
N LEU A 77 6.71 -11.14 -0.42
CA LEU A 77 5.91 -12.36 -0.53
C LEU A 77 4.45 -12.04 -0.88
N GLY A 78 3.85 -11.07 -0.18
CA GLY A 78 2.48 -10.63 -0.43
C GLY A 78 2.31 -10.07 -1.85
N CYS A 79 3.14 -9.09 -2.24
CA CYS A 79 3.06 -8.44 -3.54
C CYS A 79 3.33 -9.40 -4.71
N LEU A 80 4.32 -10.28 -4.59
CA LEU A 80 4.66 -11.25 -5.64
C LEU A 80 3.56 -12.30 -5.81
N TRP A 81 3.09 -12.88 -4.70
CA TRP A 81 2.05 -13.91 -4.74
C TRP A 81 0.75 -13.36 -5.34
N THR A 82 0.25 -12.25 -4.79
CA THR A 82 -1.01 -11.65 -5.23
C THR A 82 -0.91 -11.05 -6.64
N GLY A 83 0.22 -10.42 -6.97
CA GLY A 83 0.47 -9.88 -8.31
C GLY A 83 0.54 -10.96 -9.40
N TRP A 84 1.08 -12.14 -9.08
CA TRP A 84 1.08 -13.28 -10.00
C TRP A 84 -0.32 -13.89 -10.15
N ARG A 85 -1.03 -14.12 -9.05
CA ARG A 85 -2.39 -14.69 -9.07
C ARG A 85 -3.38 -13.78 -9.79
N GLY A 86 -3.34 -12.47 -9.56
CA GLY A 86 -4.23 -11.51 -10.22
C GLY A 86 -4.08 -11.45 -11.74
N ARG A 87 -2.94 -11.87 -12.29
CA ARG A 87 -2.68 -11.91 -13.74
C ARG A 87 -2.97 -13.24 -14.40
N THR A 88 -3.04 -14.33 -13.64
CA THR A 88 -3.11 -15.71 -14.17
C THR A 88 -4.49 -16.35 -14.04
N VAL A 89 -5.36 -15.80 -13.19
CA VAL A 89 -6.71 -16.32 -12.98
C VAL A 89 -7.65 -15.93 -14.13
N GLN A 90 -8.61 -16.80 -14.44
CA GLN A 90 -9.62 -16.56 -15.47
C GLN A 90 -10.53 -15.38 -15.10
N MET A 91 -10.99 -14.60 -16.09
CA MET A 91 -11.91 -13.48 -15.86
C MET A 91 -13.25 -13.91 -15.22
N THR A 92 -13.69 -15.13 -15.51
CA THR A 92 -14.88 -15.74 -14.88
C THR A 92 -14.71 -15.99 -13.38
N ALA A 93 -13.46 -16.09 -12.94
CA ALA A 93 -13.09 -16.35 -11.55
C ALA A 93 -12.79 -15.08 -10.74
N MET A 94 -13.03 -13.90 -11.31
CA MET A 94 -12.77 -12.63 -10.62
C MET A 94 -13.61 -12.45 -9.34
N PRO A 95 -14.92 -12.81 -9.28
CA PRO A 95 -15.70 -12.64 -8.06
C PRO A 95 -15.12 -13.36 -6.83
N GLN A 96 -14.65 -14.61 -6.97
CA GLN A 96 -14.04 -15.33 -5.85
C GLN A 96 -12.65 -14.81 -5.49
N MET A 97 -11.90 -14.24 -6.44
CA MET A 97 -10.61 -13.62 -6.13
C MET A 97 -10.82 -12.35 -5.28
N VAL A 98 -11.85 -11.56 -5.58
CA VAL A 98 -12.23 -10.41 -4.74
C VAL A 98 -12.65 -10.87 -3.35
N ALA A 99 -13.31 -12.03 -3.20
CA ALA A 99 -13.73 -12.53 -1.90
C ALA A 99 -12.58 -13.01 -0.98
N ILE A 100 -11.42 -13.38 -1.55
CA ILE A 100 -10.25 -13.84 -0.80
C ILE A 100 -9.39 -12.65 -0.30
N PHE A 101 -9.51 -11.48 -0.94
CA PHE A 101 -8.74 -10.28 -0.63
C PHE A 101 -9.52 -9.30 0.24
#